data_AF-A0A0D9NQS8-F1
#
_entry.id   AF-A0A0D9NQS8-F1
#
_cell.length_a   1.000
_cell.length_b   1.000
_cell.length_c   1.000
_cell.angle_alpha   90.00
_cell.angle_beta   90.00
_cell.angle_gamma   90.00
#
_symmetry.space_group_name_H-M   'P 1'
#
loop_
_entity.id
_entity.type
_entity.pdbx_description
1 polymer ?
#
loop_
_entity_poly.entity_id
_entity_poly.type
_entity_poly.pdbx_seq_one_letter_code
_entity_poly.pdbx_strand_id
1 'polypeptide(L)'
;MITQKSHRLRTLRIRAWGYPSPHPLDSSDDYLPLAAMQALLSMENLCVLVLDSSVSILAPSGEQGGSHHICPAIGTLLPTLRTLHVRMRSICPDVLKPQDPNESLHLSEVVVNLSLTTNQPGITSAAHSKGCGFQEGGLLQLKADIQEQAEALATKMASPKVVSILTHTLPQFETQSLDVLTGRTMILGDDMAWGEDGKAVEEDSGSESELLDEEFETFLDD
;
A
#
# COMPACT_ATOMS: atom_id res chain seq x y z
N MET A 1 -11.96 3.00 -24.79
CA MET A 1 -12.96 2.10 -24.17
C MET A 1 -13.85 2.97 -23.30
N ILE A 2 -15.16 2.96 -23.55
CA ILE A 2 -16.13 3.90 -22.97
C ILE A 2 -16.48 3.44 -21.56
N THR A 3 -15.94 4.09 -20.52
CA THR A 3 -16.54 3.99 -19.18
C THR A 3 -17.79 4.85 -19.18
N GLN A 4 -18.94 4.23 -19.39
CA GLN A 4 -20.22 4.88 -19.15
C GLN A 4 -20.25 5.26 -17.66
N LYS A 5 -20.23 6.57 -17.35
CA LYS A 5 -20.26 7.07 -15.96
C LYS A 5 -21.47 6.47 -15.24
N SER A 6 -21.23 5.48 -14.39
CA SER A 6 -22.29 4.84 -13.62
C SER A 6 -22.53 5.65 -12.36
N HIS A 7 -23.58 6.46 -12.36
CA HIS A 7 -23.97 7.22 -11.18
C HIS A 7 -24.44 6.35 -10.00
N ARG A 8 -24.61 5.03 -10.22
CA ARG A 8 -25.05 4.09 -9.19
C ARG A 8 -23.91 3.25 -8.60
N LEU A 9 -22.70 3.29 -9.19
CA LEU A 9 -21.59 2.52 -8.66
C LEU A 9 -21.09 3.17 -7.37
N ARG A 10 -21.22 2.44 -6.26
CA ARG A 10 -20.77 2.88 -4.92
C ARG A 10 -19.58 2.09 -4.40
N THR A 11 -19.28 0.95 -5.01
CA THR A 11 -18.23 0.05 -4.54
C THR A 11 -17.41 -0.40 -5.73
N LEU A 12 -16.11 -0.13 -5.66
CA LEU A 12 -15.12 -0.60 -6.61
C LEU A 12 -14.12 -1.48 -5.86
N ARG A 13 -14.03 -2.75 -6.26
CA ARG A 13 -13.04 -3.68 -5.74
C ARG A 13 -12.26 -4.27 -6.91
N ILE A 14 -10.96 -4.05 -6.90
CA ILE A 14 -10.04 -4.53 -7.92
C ILE A 14 -9.00 -5.37 -7.22
N ARG A 15 -8.84 -6.62 -7.68
CA ARG A 15 -7.79 -7.53 -7.23
C ARG A 15 -6.99 -7.98 -8.45
N ALA A 16 -5.68 -7.78 -8.44
CA ALA A 16 -4.81 -8.12 -9.55
C ALA A 16 -3.48 -8.69 -9.05
N TRP A 17 -3.10 -9.83 -9.60
CA TRP A 17 -1.96 -10.61 -9.16
C TRP A 17 -1.17 -11.05 -10.38
N GLY A 18 0.14 -10.82 -10.35
CA GLY A 18 1.02 -11.35 -11.38
C GLY A 18 1.17 -12.84 -11.17
N TYR A 19 1.15 -13.62 -12.25
CA TYR A 19 1.48 -15.05 -12.18
C TYR A 19 2.92 -15.22 -12.66
N PRO A 20 3.75 -16.03 -11.97
CA PRO A 20 5.05 -16.36 -12.49
C PRO A 20 4.88 -17.08 -13.84
N SER A 21 5.39 -16.46 -14.90
CA SER A 21 5.44 -17.10 -16.22
C SER A 21 6.26 -18.39 -16.11
N PRO A 22 5.80 -19.52 -16.70
CA PRO A 22 6.62 -20.73 -16.80
C PRO A 22 7.89 -20.53 -17.63
N HIS A 23 8.01 -19.39 -18.33
CA HIS A 23 9.16 -19.00 -19.13
C HIS A 23 9.70 -17.64 -18.63
N PRO A 24 10.77 -17.63 -17.81
CA PRO A 24 11.34 -16.42 -17.21
C PRO A 24 11.86 -15.36 -18.21
N LEU A 25 12.01 -15.74 -19.49
CA LEU A 25 12.51 -14.88 -20.56
C LEU A 25 11.41 -14.14 -21.32
N ASP A 26 10.15 -14.57 -21.19
CA ASP A 26 9.01 -13.76 -21.61
C ASP A 26 8.78 -12.76 -20.49
N SER A 27 9.00 -11.47 -20.77
CA SER A 27 8.61 -10.40 -19.86
C SER A 27 7.13 -10.57 -19.56
N SER A 28 6.80 -11.05 -18.37
CA SER A 28 5.41 -11.06 -17.90
C SER A 28 5.01 -9.60 -17.74
N ASP A 29 4.43 -9.05 -18.80
CA ASP A 29 3.84 -7.72 -18.84
C ASP A 29 2.50 -7.75 -18.08
N ASP A 30 2.50 -8.33 -16.88
CA ASP A 30 1.38 -8.25 -15.96
C ASP A 30 1.32 -6.81 -15.45
N TYR A 31 0.52 -6.00 -16.13
CA TYR A 31 0.22 -4.63 -15.73
C TYR A 31 -1.27 -4.31 -15.87
N LEU A 32 -1.74 -3.40 -15.03
CA LEU A 32 -3.04 -2.76 -15.22
C LEU A 32 -2.87 -1.48 -16.05
N PRO A 33 -3.67 -1.27 -17.11
CA PRO A 33 -3.59 -0.06 -17.90
C PRO A 33 -3.94 1.18 -17.08
N LEU A 34 -3.03 2.16 -17.00
CA LEU A 34 -3.22 3.39 -16.23
C LEU A 34 -4.50 4.13 -16.62
N ALA A 35 -4.75 4.28 -17.93
CA ALA A 35 -5.92 4.98 -18.43
C ALA A 35 -7.24 4.32 -17.99
N ALA A 36 -7.28 2.99 -17.92
CA ALA A 36 -8.44 2.26 -17.41
C ALA A 36 -8.63 2.51 -15.91
N MET A 37 -7.54 2.47 -15.13
CA MET A 37 -7.57 2.76 -13.70
C MET A 37 -8.03 4.19 -13.42
N GLN A 38 -7.50 5.18 -14.12
CA GLN A 38 -7.92 6.58 -14.00
C GLN A 38 -9.40 6.75 -14.35
N ALA A 39 -9.88 6.09 -15.40
CA ALA A 39 -11.29 6.14 -15.78
C ALA A 39 -12.22 5.54 -14.72
N LEU A 40 -11.80 4.47 -14.03
CA LEU A 40 -12.52 3.87 -12.91
C LEU A 40 -12.49 4.75 -11.66
N LEU A 41 -11.35 5.39 -11.37
CA LEU A 41 -11.18 6.29 -10.22
C LEU A 41 -11.83 7.66 -10.44
N SER A 42 -12.27 7.99 -11.65
CA SER A 42 -12.99 9.24 -11.95
C SER A 42 -14.49 9.17 -11.61
N MET A 43 -14.94 8.14 -10.89
CA MET A 43 -16.34 7.93 -10.53
C MET A 43 -16.72 8.69 -9.26
N GLU A 44 -17.67 9.61 -9.39
CA GLU A 44 -18.02 10.60 -8.35
C GLU A 44 -18.79 10.03 -7.14
N ASN A 45 -19.34 8.81 -7.23
CA ASN A 45 -20.24 8.25 -6.20
C ASN A 45 -19.65 7.07 -5.44
N LEU A 46 -18.34 6.85 -5.52
CA LEU A 46 -17.68 5.75 -4.82
C LEU A 46 -17.69 6.01 -3.30
N CYS A 47 -18.23 5.06 -2.56
CA CYS A 47 -18.19 5.01 -1.09
C CYS A 47 -17.19 3.97 -0.58
N VAL A 48 -16.82 2.98 -1.39
CA VAL A 48 -15.88 1.93 -1.02
C VAL A 48 -14.91 1.72 -2.16
N LEU A 49 -13.62 1.86 -1.88
CA LEU A 49 -12.53 1.52 -2.78
C LEU A 49 -11.65 0.46 -2.12
N VAL A 50 -11.55 -0.70 -2.76
CA VAL A 50 -10.54 -1.72 -2.43
C VAL A 50 -9.69 -1.94 -3.65
N LEU A 51 -8.42 -1.59 -3.58
CA LEU A 51 -7.45 -1.83 -4.63
C LEU A 51 -6.35 -2.72 -4.07
N ASP A 52 -6.29 -3.96 -4.54
CA ASP A 52 -5.34 -4.96 -4.09
C ASP A 52 -4.55 -5.47 -5.31
N SER A 53 -3.36 -4.91 -5.52
CA SER A 53 -2.57 -5.17 -6.73
C SER A 53 -1.09 -5.39 -6.43
N SER A 54 -0.55 -6.56 -6.79
CA SER A 54 0.90 -6.78 -6.84
C SER A 54 1.52 -6.41 -8.19
N VAL A 55 0.68 -6.22 -9.21
CA VAL A 55 1.11 -5.84 -10.57
C VAL A 55 1.32 -4.33 -10.69
N SER A 56 2.17 -3.93 -11.64
CA SER A 56 2.42 -2.52 -11.92
C SER A 56 1.22 -1.87 -12.63
N ILE A 57 0.98 -0.59 -12.38
CA ILE A 57 -0.01 0.20 -13.12
C ILE A 57 0.76 1.13 -14.05
N LEU A 58 0.64 0.94 -15.35
CA LEU A 58 1.52 1.57 -16.34
C LEU A 58 0.73 2.25 -17.45
N ALA A 59 1.24 3.39 -17.90
CA ALA A 59 0.81 4.01 -19.16
C ALA A 59 1.42 3.22 -20.34
N PRO A 60 0.75 3.20 -21.51
CA PRO A 60 1.38 2.68 -22.72
C PRO A 60 2.69 3.43 -23.01
N SER A 61 3.70 2.71 -23.48
CA SER A 61 5.01 3.26 -23.84
C SER A 61 4.87 4.36 -24.89
N GLY A 62 5.02 5.63 -24.48
CA GLY A 62 4.90 6.80 -25.37
C GLY A 62 4.58 8.12 -24.67
N GLU A 63 4.06 8.09 -23.44
CA GLU A 63 3.73 9.30 -22.67
C GLU A 63 4.88 9.68 -21.72
N GLN A 64 5.89 10.37 -22.26
CA GLN A 64 6.97 10.97 -21.48
C GLN A 64 6.56 12.37 -20.98
N GLY A 65 6.33 12.50 -19.68
CA GLY A 65 6.23 13.82 -19.03
C GLY A 65 5.32 13.87 -17.82
N GLY A 66 5.79 13.36 -16.67
CA GLY A 66 5.10 13.46 -15.37
C GLY A 66 5.14 12.16 -14.57
N SER A 67 5.04 12.26 -13.24
CA SER A 67 4.85 11.11 -12.35
C SER A 67 3.42 10.57 -12.53
N HIS A 68 3.21 9.77 -13.57
CA HIS A 68 1.91 9.20 -13.94
C HIS A 68 1.53 8.03 -13.02
N HIS A 69 1.26 8.27 -11.73
CA HIS A 69 0.72 7.28 -10.80
C HIS A 69 -0.71 7.66 -10.38
N ILE A 70 -1.46 6.67 -9.89
CA ILE A 70 -2.88 6.85 -9.55
C ILE A 70 -3.12 7.37 -8.12
N CYS A 71 -2.07 7.51 -7.30
CA CYS A 71 -2.24 7.92 -5.89
C CYS A 71 -3.00 9.26 -5.75
N PRO A 72 -2.70 10.33 -6.51
CA PRO A 72 -3.47 11.56 -6.44
C PRO A 72 -4.94 11.36 -6.83
N ALA A 73 -5.21 10.52 -7.84
CA ALA A 73 -6.58 10.18 -8.25
C ALA A 73 -7.36 9.49 -7.13
N ILE A 74 -6.72 8.59 -6.38
CA ILE A 74 -7.31 7.98 -5.16
C ILE A 74 -7.56 9.05 -4.09
N GLY A 75 -6.60 9.95 -3.86
CA GLY A 75 -6.73 11.07 -2.92
C GLY A 75 -7.95 11.95 -3.20
N THR A 76 -8.30 12.15 -4.48
CA THR A 76 -9.51 12.92 -4.87
C THR A 76 -10.83 12.27 -4.44
N LEU A 77 -10.84 10.96 -4.20
CA LEU A 77 -12.05 10.21 -3.80
C LEU A 77 -12.29 10.22 -2.30
N LEU A 78 -11.31 10.61 -1.49
CA LEU A 78 -11.41 10.55 -0.02
C LEU A 78 -12.67 11.22 0.56
N PRO A 79 -13.16 12.36 0.04
CA PRO A 79 -14.39 12.98 0.54
C PRO A 79 -15.65 12.13 0.38
N THR A 80 -15.72 11.30 -0.67
CA THR A 80 -16.89 10.47 -0.97
C THR A 80 -16.81 9.09 -0.34
N LEU A 81 -15.60 8.65 0.01
CA LEU A 81 -15.33 7.33 0.54
C LEU A 81 -15.70 7.20 2.03
N ARG A 82 -16.15 6.00 2.39
CA ARG A 82 -16.27 5.50 3.77
C ARG A 82 -15.19 4.47 4.09
N THR A 83 -14.78 3.70 3.09
CA THR A 83 -13.74 2.66 3.21
C THR A 83 -12.72 2.79 2.09
N LEU A 84 -11.44 2.84 2.45
CA LEU A 84 -10.31 2.81 1.52
C LEU A 84 -9.32 1.73 1.94
N HIS A 85 -9.23 0.63 1.19
CA HIS A 85 -8.18 -0.38 1.37
C HIS A 85 -7.28 -0.38 0.14
N VAL A 86 -5.98 -0.20 0.32
CA VAL A 86 -5.03 -0.13 -0.77
C VAL A 86 -3.80 -0.98 -0.52
N ARG A 87 -3.47 -1.82 -1.49
CA ARG A 87 -2.17 -2.48 -1.67
C ARG A 87 -1.77 -2.29 -3.12
N MET A 88 -0.61 -1.69 -3.35
CA MET A 88 -0.11 -1.39 -4.69
C MET A 88 1.40 -1.54 -4.71
N ARG A 89 1.96 -2.05 -5.82
CA ARG A 89 3.41 -2.16 -5.99
C ARG A 89 4.15 -0.82 -5.84
N SER A 90 3.56 0.25 -6.34
CA SER A 90 4.05 1.63 -6.19
C SER A 90 2.98 2.49 -5.53
N ILE A 91 3.34 3.14 -4.42
CA ILE A 91 2.45 3.95 -3.59
C ILE A 91 3.22 5.14 -3.01
N CYS A 92 2.53 6.25 -2.74
CA CYS A 92 3.11 7.42 -2.08
C CYS A 92 2.05 8.08 -1.18
N PRO A 93 2.44 9.02 -0.29
CA PRO A 93 1.53 9.68 0.64
C PRO A 93 0.30 10.34 0.00
N ASP A 94 0.41 10.80 -1.26
CA ASP A 94 -0.72 11.42 -1.97
C ASP A 94 -1.96 10.53 -2.08
N VAL A 95 -1.83 9.20 -1.90
CA VAL A 95 -2.97 8.28 -1.82
C VAL A 95 -3.93 8.59 -0.67
N LEU A 96 -3.42 9.24 0.39
CA LEU A 96 -4.13 9.64 1.60
C LEU A 96 -4.31 11.17 1.70
N LYS A 97 -4.07 11.90 0.61
CA LYS A 97 -4.15 13.37 0.58
C LYS A 97 -5.42 13.84 -0.15
N PRO A 98 -6.39 14.44 0.55
CA PRO A 98 -7.58 15.00 -0.10
C PRO A 98 -7.20 16.24 -0.93
N GLN A 99 -8.00 16.55 -1.96
CA GLN A 99 -7.80 17.75 -2.77
C GLN A 99 -8.02 19.04 -1.98
N ASP A 100 -9.13 19.12 -1.24
CA ASP A 100 -9.38 20.22 -0.31
C ASP A 100 -8.86 19.84 1.07
N PRO A 101 -7.83 20.53 1.59
CA PRO A 101 -7.29 20.24 2.91
C PRO A 101 -8.25 20.56 4.05
N ASN A 102 -9.32 21.34 3.83
CA ASN A 102 -10.26 21.76 4.85
C ASN A 102 -11.56 20.94 4.88
N GLU A 103 -11.72 19.99 3.97
CA GLU A 103 -12.94 19.20 3.86
C GLU A 103 -13.03 18.13 4.96
N SER A 104 -14.17 18.06 5.64
CA SER A 104 -14.44 17.01 6.62
C SER A 104 -14.75 15.69 5.91
N LEU A 105 -14.11 14.61 6.33
CA LEU A 105 -14.21 13.32 5.64
C LEU A 105 -15.17 12.37 6.36
N HIS A 106 -16.02 11.68 5.59
CA HIS A 106 -16.88 10.60 6.08
C HIS A 106 -16.20 9.22 6.09
N LEU A 107 -14.90 9.21 5.81
CA LEU A 107 -14.05 8.04 5.87
C LEU A 107 -14.07 7.47 7.30
N SER A 108 -14.32 6.18 7.43
CA SER A 108 -14.33 5.46 8.71
C SER A 108 -13.26 4.37 8.78
N GLU A 109 -12.84 3.85 7.64
CA GLU A 109 -11.90 2.73 7.55
C GLU A 109 -10.86 3.01 6.47
N VAL A 110 -9.59 3.01 6.86
CA VAL A 110 -8.44 3.20 5.97
C VAL A 110 -7.43 2.12 6.29
N VAL A 111 -7.04 1.35 5.28
CA VAL A 111 -5.97 0.37 5.41
C VAL A 111 -5.01 0.51 4.24
N VAL A 112 -3.74 0.78 4.55
CA VAL A 112 -2.64 0.80 3.58
C VAL A 112 -1.76 -0.41 3.82
N ASN A 113 -1.85 -1.40 2.95
CA ASN A 113 -1.01 -2.59 3.04
C ASN A 113 0.23 -2.44 2.14
N LEU A 114 1.37 -2.20 2.77
CA LEU A 114 2.68 -2.09 2.12
C LEU A 114 3.33 -3.44 1.88
N SER A 115 2.83 -4.51 2.50
CA SER A 115 3.29 -5.88 2.25
C SER A 115 2.74 -6.42 0.93
N LEU A 116 3.63 -6.77 -0.01
CA LEU A 116 3.27 -7.48 -1.24
C LEU A 116 3.36 -8.99 -1.07
N THR A 117 3.52 -9.50 0.15
CA THR A 117 3.47 -10.95 0.40
C THR A 117 2.11 -11.49 -0.02
N THR A 118 2.18 -12.58 -0.77
CA THR A 118 1.03 -13.40 -1.13
C THR A 118 1.20 -14.75 -0.48
N ASN A 119 0.21 -15.20 0.27
CA ASN A 119 0.14 -16.55 0.82
C ASN A 119 -0.17 -17.58 -0.30
N GLN A 120 0.53 -17.47 -1.43
CA GLN A 120 0.42 -18.41 -2.55
C GLN A 120 1.53 -19.47 -2.45
N PRO A 121 1.19 -20.76 -2.58
CA PRO A 121 2.19 -21.82 -2.58
C PRO A 121 3.26 -21.59 -3.65
N GLY A 122 4.54 -21.63 -3.27
CA GLY A 122 5.67 -21.52 -4.19
C GLY A 122 6.30 -20.13 -4.33
N ILE A 123 5.73 -19.09 -3.73
CA ILE A 123 6.38 -17.78 -3.66
C ILE A 123 7.26 -17.73 -2.41
N THR A 124 8.58 -17.82 -2.60
CA THR A 124 9.59 -17.79 -1.52
C THR A 124 10.19 -16.40 -1.30
N SER A 125 9.75 -15.39 -2.07
CA SER A 125 10.22 -14.02 -1.96
C SER A 125 9.12 -13.11 -1.43
N ALA A 126 9.42 -12.36 -0.38
CA ALA A 126 8.59 -11.25 0.04
C ALA A 126 9.11 -9.94 -0.53
N ALA A 127 8.18 -9.06 -0.87
CA ALA A 127 8.50 -7.71 -1.31
C ALA A 127 7.60 -6.71 -0.59
N HIS A 128 8.10 -5.50 -0.44
CA HIS A 128 7.29 -4.38 -0.01
C HIS A 128 6.97 -3.47 -1.20
N SER A 129 5.92 -2.68 -1.02
CA SER A 129 5.58 -1.56 -1.88
C SER A 129 6.75 -0.57 -1.93
N LYS A 130 6.93 0.07 -3.09
CA LYS A 130 7.95 1.11 -3.29
C LYS A 130 7.28 2.48 -3.42
N GLY A 131 8.05 3.53 -3.13
CA GLY A 131 7.63 4.91 -3.40
C GLY A 131 7.25 5.10 -4.87
N CYS A 132 6.32 6.00 -5.16
CA CYS A 132 6.08 6.44 -6.54
C CYS A 132 7.28 7.27 -7.03
N GLY A 133 7.81 6.95 -8.21
CA GLY A 133 8.96 7.62 -8.79
C GLY A 133 10.31 7.20 -8.19
N PHE A 134 11.36 7.94 -8.53
CA PHE A 134 12.70 7.76 -7.94
C PHE A 134 12.73 8.50 -6.61
N GLN A 135 12.32 7.83 -5.54
CA GLN A 135 12.43 8.33 -4.18
C GLN A 135 13.59 7.62 -3.48
N GLU A 136 14.52 8.40 -2.94
CA GLU A 136 15.53 7.91 -2.01
C GLU A 136 14.88 7.65 -0.64
N GLY A 137 15.33 6.64 0.11
CA GLY A 137 14.84 6.37 1.48
C GLY A 137 14.15 5.01 1.72
N GLY A 138 13.87 4.24 0.66
CA GLY A 138 13.42 2.85 0.77
C GLY A 138 12.09 2.67 1.54
N LEU A 139 11.90 1.49 2.13
CA LEU A 139 10.66 1.16 2.84
C LEU A 139 10.44 1.99 4.11
N LEU A 140 11.50 2.23 4.90
CA LEU A 140 11.37 2.92 6.18
C LEU A 140 10.87 4.35 5.98
N GLN A 141 11.44 5.08 5.03
CA GLN A 141 10.98 6.42 4.68
C GLN A 141 9.54 6.39 4.15
N LEU A 142 9.24 5.48 3.20
CA LEU A 142 7.88 5.36 2.67
C LEU A 142 6.85 5.08 3.77
N LYS A 143 7.17 4.20 4.73
CA LYS A 143 6.28 3.89 5.86
C LYS A 143 6.07 5.13 6.72
N ALA A 144 7.13 5.87 7.04
CA ALA A 144 7.05 7.09 7.84
C ALA A 144 6.20 8.17 7.15
N ASP A 145 6.41 8.41 5.86
CA ASP A 145 5.67 9.42 5.11
C ASP A 145 4.18 9.05 4.98
N ILE A 146 3.87 7.77 4.76
CA ILE A 146 2.49 7.27 4.73
C ILE A 146 1.85 7.40 6.11
N GLN A 147 2.60 7.12 7.19
CA GLN A 147 2.13 7.26 8.55
C GLN A 147 1.81 8.73 8.88
N GLU A 148 2.73 9.66 8.63
CA GLU A 148 2.50 11.09 8.85
C GLU A 148 1.24 11.57 8.11
N GLN A 149 1.08 11.16 6.85
CA GLN A 149 -0.10 11.54 6.08
C GLN A 149 -1.38 10.85 6.57
N ALA A 150 -1.31 9.61 7.08
CA ALA A 150 -2.44 8.91 7.68
C ALA A 150 -2.88 9.57 9.00
N GLU A 151 -1.93 10.02 9.83
CA GLU A 151 -2.19 10.79 11.05
C GLU A 151 -2.91 12.10 10.70
N ALA A 152 -2.37 12.84 9.72
CA ALA A 152 -3.00 14.07 9.23
C ALA A 152 -4.41 13.82 8.67
N LEU A 153 -4.62 12.72 7.95
CA LEU A 153 -5.93 12.31 7.44
C LEU A 153 -6.91 11.99 8.57
N ALA A 154 -6.47 11.26 9.59
CA ALA A 154 -7.30 10.84 10.73
C ALA A 154 -7.89 12.04 11.48
N THR A 155 -7.14 13.14 11.61
CA THR A 155 -7.65 14.38 12.23
C THR A 155 -8.83 15.02 11.48
N LYS A 156 -9.01 14.70 10.20
CA LYS A 156 -10.07 15.22 9.33
C LYS A 156 -11.27 14.29 9.22
N MET A 157 -11.14 13.05 9.70
CA MET A 157 -12.20 12.06 9.68
C MET A 157 -13.23 12.37 10.77
N ALA A 158 -14.51 12.40 10.41
CA ALA A 158 -15.58 12.69 11.36
C ALA A 158 -15.77 11.58 12.42
N SER A 159 -15.49 10.33 12.06
CA SER A 159 -15.64 9.16 12.94
C SER A 159 -14.71 8.01 12.51
N PRO A 160 -13.38 8.15 12.69
CA PRO A 160 -12.43 7.10 12.34
C PRO A 160 -12.65 5.88 13.23
N LYS A 161 -12.72 4.69 12.63
CA LYS A 161 -12.81 3.40 13.33
C LYS A 161 -11.52 2.62 13.20
N VAL A 162 -10.96 2.58 11.99
CA VAL A 162 -9.72 1.87 11.67
C VAL A 162 -8.90 2.78 10.75
N VAL A 163 -7.66 3.05 11.13
CA VAL A 163 -6.65 3.66 10.26
C VAL A 163 -5.38 2.86 10.48
N SER A 164 -5.06 1.95 9.57
CA SER A 164 -3.94 1.03 9.75
C SER A 164 -2.97 0.98 8.57
N ILE A 165 -1.71 0.70 8.89
CA ILE A 165 -0.64 0.48 7.93
C ILE A 165 -0.09 -0.93 8.15
N LEU A 166 -0.19 -1.79 7.14
CA LEU A 166 0.28 -3.16 7.21
C LEU A 166 1.66 -3.32 6.56
N THR A 167 2.56 -4.00 7.26
CA THR A 167 3.89 -4.42 6.77
C THR A 167 4.12 -5.88 7.12
N HIS A 168 5.16 -6.52 6.62
CA HIS A 168 5.63 -7.81 7.14
C HIS A 168 7.04 -7.69 7.72
N THR A 169 7.38 -8.56 8.68
CA THR A 169 8.74 -8.69 9.20
C THR A 169 9.60 -9.59 8.31
N LEU A 170 10.92 -9.40 8.36
CA LEU A 170 11.87 -10.33 7.79
C LEU A 170 12.74 -10.89 8.93
N PRO A 171 13.12 -12.18 8.89
CA PRO A 171 12.80 -13.19 7.86
C PRO A 171 11.47 -13.94 8.05
N GLN A 172 10.73 -13.73 9.15
CA GLN A 172 9.58 -14.57 9.54
C GLN A 172 8.31 -14.31 8.71
N PHE A 173 8.27 -13.23 7.93
CA PHE A 173 7.13 -12.82 7.09
C PHE A 173 5.82 -12.59 7.86
N GLU A 174 5.90 -12.32 9.17
CA GLU A 174 4.72 -12.05 9.99
C GLU A 174 4.14 -10.69 9.61
N THR A 175 2.83 -10.64 9.34
CA THR A 175 2.17 -9.38 9.02
C THR A 175 1.96 -8.56 10.28
N GLN A 176 2.51 -7.35 10.31
CA GLN A 176 2.30 -6.36 11.35
C GLN A 176 1.29 -5.31 10.88
N SER A 177 0.40 -4.90 11.77
CA SER A 177 -0.54 -3.80 11.63
C SER A 177 -0.18 -2.69 12.61
N LEU A 178 0.21 -1.54 12.10
CA LEU A 178 0.28 -0.31 12.88
C LEU A 178 -1.10 0.36 12.87
N ASP A 179 -1.75 0.46 14.02
CA ASP A 179 -2.92 1.30 14.21
C ASP A 179 -2.49 2.76 14.44
N VAL A 180 -2.80 3.62 13.48
CA VAL A 180 -2.44 5.04 13.48
C VAL A 180 -3.21 5.82 14.54
N LEU A 181 -4.40 5.36 14.95
CA LEU A 181 -5.21 6.05 15.95
C LEU A 181 -4.65 5.87 17.37
N THR A 182 -4.03 4.72 17.64
CA THR A 182 -3.49 4.39 18.96
C THR A 182 -1.96 4.37 19.02
N GLY A 183 -1.29 4.38 17.86
CA GLY A 183 0.15 4.20 17.73
C GLY A 183 0.64 2.77 18.00
N ARG A 184 -0.28 1.81 18.19
CA ARG A 184 0.07 0.44 18.58
C ARG A 184 0.36 -0.42 17.36
N THR A 185 1.37 -1.28 17.47
CA THR A 185 1.66 -2.31 16.47
C THR A 185 1.15 -3.68 16.97
N MET A 186 0.45 -4.39 16.11
CA MET A 186 -0.10 -5.72 16.36
C MET A 186 0.35 -6.69 15.26
N ILE A 187 0.55 -7.96 15.60
CA ILE A 187 0.77 -9.04 14.62
C ILE A 187 -0.60 -9.58 14.20
N LEU A 188 -0.86 -9.55 12.89
CA LEU A 188 -2.03 -10.15 12.27
C LEU A 188 -1.75 -11.62 11.96
N GLY A 189 -2.76 -12.48 12.18
CA GLY A 189 -2.71 -13.86 11.71
C GLY A 189 -2.82 -13.92 10.18
N ASP A 190 -2.27 -14.97 9.58
CA ASP A 190 -2.19 -15.13 8.12
C ASP A 190 -3.54 -15.14 7.39
N ASP A 191 -4.62 -15.51 8.09
CA ASP A 191 -5.99 -15.59 7.56
C ASP A 191 -6.85 -14.35 7.90
N MET A 192 -6.30 -13.34 8.58
CA MET A 192 -7.07 -12.18 9.02
C MET A 192 -7.34 -11.20 7.87
N ALA A 193 -8.55 -10.62 7.87
CA ALA A 193 -8.86 -9.54 6.95
C ALA A 193 -8.09 -8.28 7.35
N TRP A 194 -7.70 -7.43 6.37
CA TRP A 194 -6.82 -6.28 6.60
C TRP A 194 -7.33 -5.24 7.62
N GLY A 195 -8.63 -5.24 7.92
CA GLY A 195 -9.27 -4.32 8.86
C GLY A 195 -9.59 -4.95 10.23
N GLU A 196 -9.09 -6.15 10.53
CA GLU A 196 -9.32 -6.82 11.81
C GLU A 196 -8.16 -6.57 12.80
N ASP A 197 -8.48 -6.53 14.10
CA ASP A 197 -7.49 -6.31 15.17
C ASP A 197 -6.60 -7.54 15.38
N GLY A 198 -5.28 -7.34 15.34
CA GLY A 198 -4.28 -8.40 15.60
C GLY A 198 -3.95 -8.61 17.08
N LYS A 199 -2.91 -9.41 17.34
CA LYS A 199 -2.32 -9.57 18.69
C LYS A 199 -1.30 -8.47 18.95
N ALA A 200 -1.36 -7.75 20.06
CA ALA A 200 -0.37 -6.72 20.39
C ALA A 200 1.05 -7.29 20.42
N VAL A 201 2.02 -6.54 19.88
CA VAL A 201 3.44 -6.83 20.07
C VAL A 201 3.79 -6.46 21.51
N GLU A 202 4.21 -7.43 22.32
CA GLU A 202 4.82 -7.12 23.61
C GLU A 202 6.23 -6.58 23.33
N GLU A 203 6.50 -5.33 23.73
CA GLU A 203 7.86 -4.80 23.74
C GLU A 203 8.66 -5.60 24.77
N ASP A 204 9.42 -6.60 24.32
CA ASP A 204 10.42 -7.23 25.16
C ASP A 204 11.48 -6.16 25.48
N SER A 205 11.45 -5.65 26.70
CA SER A 205 12.51 -4.83 27.28
C SER A 205 13.73 -5.73 27.53
N GLY A 206 14.33 -6.22 26.46
CA GLY A 206 15.51 -7.08 26.41
C GLY A 206 16.68 -6.28 25.88
N SER A 207 17.43 -5.69 26.82
CA SER A 207 18.81 -5.19 26.74
C SER A 207 19.52 -5.27 25.38
N GLU A 208 19.86 -4.09 24.88
CA GLU A 208 20.90 -3.84 23.89
C GLU A 208 22.10 -4.77 24.12
N SER A 209 22.27 -5.77 23.25
CA SER A 209 23.49 -6.57 23.19
C SER A 209 24.18 -6.24 21.88
N GLU A 210 25.28 -5.49 22.01
CA GLU A 210 26.26 -5.23 20.98
C GLU A 210 26.66 -6.54 20.29
N LEU A 211 26.42 -6.65 18.99
CA LEU A 211 27.18 -7.54 18.12
C LEU A 211 27.67 -6.69 16.94
N LEU A 212 28.88 -6.18 17.13
CA LEU A 212 29.71 -5.60 16.09
C LEU A 212 30.12 -6.73 15.13
N ASP A 213 29.52 -6.78 13.96
CA ASP A 213 29.99 -7.60 12.84
C ASP A 213 31.17 -6.88 12.16
N GLU A 214 32.36 -6.97 12.75
CA GLU A 214 33.64 -6.74 12.07
C GLU A 214 34.40 -8.06 11.96
N GLU A 215 34.08 -8.92 10.99
CA GLU A 215 35.06 -9.82 10.37
C GLU A 215 34.51 -10.47 9.10
N PHE A 216 34.55 -9.79 7.96
CA PHE A 216 34.60 -10.44 6.64
C PHE A 216 35.22 -9.46 5.65
N GLU A 217 36.00 -9.98 4.69
CA GLU A 217 36.89 -9.28 3.73
C GLU A 217 38.32 -9.12 4.31
N THR A 218 39.38 -9.85 3.95
CA THR A 218 39.75 -10.49 2.68
C THR A 218 40.87 -11.52 2.92
N PHE A 219 40.58 -12.79 2.65
CA PHE A 219 41.57 -13.68 2.05
C PHE A 219 41.53 -13.42 0.53
N LEU A 220 42.70 -13.49 -0.13
CA LEU A 220 43.00 -13.35 -1.57
C LEU A 220 43.56 -11.97 -1.99
N ASP A 221 44.89 -11.83 -1.98
CA ASP A 221 45.71 -11.81 -3.21
C ASP A 221 47.22 -11.89 -2.89
N ASP A 222 47.96 -12.50 -3.83
CA ASP A 222 49.42 -12.85 -3.93
C ASP A 222 50.44 -12.22 -2.97
#